data_AF-A0A914PZU8-F1
#
_entry.id   AF-A0A914PZU8-F1
#
_cell.length_a   1.000
_cell.length_b   1.000
_cell.length_c   1.000
_cell.angle_alpha   90.00
_cell.angle_beta   90.00
_cell.angle_gamma   90.00
#
_symmetry.space_group_name_H-M   'P 1'
#
loop_
_entity.id
_entity.type
_entity.pdbx_description
1 polymer ?
#
loop_
_entity_poly.entity_id
_entity_poly.type
_entity_poly.pdbx_seq_one_letter_code
_entity_poly.pdbx_strand_id
1 'polypeptide(L)'
;MSLLRTILTKFPTISNFQRVPKVYHKVGIQSKRYLGEALTEGTNPRSKKVIGYWLLGCAGMVYGAVAIGGLTRLTESGLSMVNWDLFKTMKPPFNNKEWTEEFEKYKLYPEYKFKGGEEMTLSEFKFIWTMEYLHRMWGRAIGIVFLLPCAYFWAKGRFSPAMKKRMALAGGLLIAQGGIGWWMVKSGLDPSENSNNDVPRVSQYRLATHLGLAFILYSLYLWTGLSHVLTPHDVTAKASFFLL
;
A
#
# COMPACT_ATOMS: atom_id res chain seq x y z
N MET A 1 46.75 76.08 -6.56
CA MET A 1 45.61 75.47 -5.82
C MET A 1 44.25 76.10 -6.22
N SER A 2 43.94 76.27 -7.51
CA SER A 2 42.72 76.99 -7.95
C SER A 2 41.81 76.20 -8.91
N LEU A 3 42.17 74.98 -9.30
CA LEU A 3 41.40 74.21 -10.30
C LEU A 3 40.60 73.03 -9.74
N LEU A 4 40.82 72.63 -8.48
CA LEU A 4 40.12 71.48 -7.88
C LEU A 4 38.82 71.82 -7.12
N ARG A 5 38.52 73.10 -6.87
CA ARG A 5 37.29 73.49 -6.16
C ARG A 5 36.09 73.77 -7.07
N THR A 6 36.28 73.89 -8.38
CA THR A 6 35.20 74.27 -9.31
C THR A 6 34.41 73.07 -9.85
N ILE A 7 34.90 71.84 -9.68
CA ILE A 7 34.27 70.64 -10.27
C ILE A 7 33.25 69.98 -9.32
N LEU A 8 33.27 70.28 -8.01
CA LEU A 8 32.43 69.59 -7.03
C LEU A 8 31.08 70.28 -6.72
N THR A 9 30.74 71.41 -7.36
CA THR A 9 29.49 72.15 -7.05
C THR A 9 28.38 72.01 -8.08
N LYS A 10 28.52 71.12 -9.08
CA LYS A 10 27.53 70.93 -10.16
C LYS A 10 26.83 69.57 -10.16
N PHE A 11 26.60 68.98 -8.99
CA PHE A 11 25.67 67.85 -8.89
C PHE A 11 24.33 68.33 -8.33
N PRO A 12 23.24 68.34 -9.13
CA PRO A 12 21.92 68.62 -8.61
C PRO A 12 21.52 67.50 -7.65
N THR A 13 21.12 67.86 -6.43
CA THR A 13 20.47 66.95 -5.49
C THR A 13 19.18 66.43 -6.12
N ILE A 14 19.20 65.16 -6.55
CA ILE A 14 17.99 64.45 -7.00
C ILE A 14 17.14 64.17 -5.74
N SER A 15 16.24 65.10 -5.40
CA SER A 15 15.35 64.99 -4.24
C SER A 15 14.03 64.29 -4.54
N ASN A 16 13.81 63.78 -5.75
CA ASN A 16 12.57 63.10 -6.13
C ASN A 16 12.85 61.70 -6.65
N PHE A 17 13.11 60.78 -5.73
CA PHE A 17 12.86 59.36 -5.99
C PHE A 17 11.34 59.18 -5.97
N GLN A 18 10.68 59.31 -7.14
CA GLN A 18 9.29 58.88 -7.25
C GLN A 18 9.22 57.43 -6.76
N ARG A 19 8.45 57.18 -5.70
CA ARG A 19 8.15 55.83 -5.24
C ARG A 19 7.56 55.08 -6.43
N VAL A 20 8.37 54.20 -7.04
CA VAL A 20 7.90 53.26 -8.04
C VAL A 20 6.72 52.54 -7.39
N PRO A 21 5.50 52.61 -7.95
CA PRO A 21 4.37 51.90 -7.38
C PRO A 21 4.77 50.44 -7.27
N LYS A 22 4.65 49.84 -6.08
CA LYS A 22 4.80 48.39 -5.91
C LYS A 22 3.65 47.75 -6.69
N VAL A 23 3.90 47.46 -7.96
CA VAL A 23 3.00 46.65 -8.78
C VAL A 23 3.15 45.23 -8.24
N TYR A 24 2.31 44.90 -7.26
CA TYR A 24 2.12 43.52 -6.86
C TYR A 24 1.39 42.82 -7.99
N HIS A 25 2.14 42.31 -8.96
CA HIS A 25 1.58 41.28 -9.80
C HIS A 25 1.38 40.07 -8.89
N LYS A 26 0.13 39.77 -8.51
CA LYS A 26 -0.24 38.41 -8.15
C LYS A 26 0.05 37.59 -9.40
N VAL A 27 1.28 37.09 -9.53
CA VAL A 27 1.55 36.00 -10.44
C VAL A 27 0.87 34.83 -9.76
N GLY A 28 -0.39 34.61 -10.11
CA GLY A 28 -1.10 33.39 -9.81
C GLY A 28 -0.44 32.28 -10.59
N ILE A 29 0.77 31.88 -10.19
CA ILE A 29 1.29 30.56 -10.51
C ILE A 29 0.34 29.63 -9.76
N GLN A 30 -0.76 29.26 -10.41
CA GLN A 30 -1.46 28.02 -10.10
C GLN A 30 -0.45 26.91 -10.39
N SER A 31 0.48 26.70 -9.47
CA SER A 31 1.32 25.51 -9.45
C SER A 31 0.34 24.35 -9.53
N LYS A 32 0.42 23.59 -10.62
CA LYS A 32 -0.46 22.45 -10.86
C LYS A 32 -0.41 21.57 -9.62
N ARG A 33 -1.49 21.63 -8.83
CA ARG A 33 -1.94 20.70 -7.79
C ARG A 33 -0.90 19.64 -7.47
N TYR A 34 -0.18 19.81 -6.37
CA TYR A 34 0.54 18.67 -5.78
C TYR A 34 -0.47 17.52 -5.63
N LEU A 35 -0.13 16.32 -6.14
CA LEU A 35 -1.03 15.15 -6.14
C LEU A 35 -1.65 14.87 -4.76
N GLY A 36 -1.01 15.29 -3.66
CA GLY A 36 -1.54 15.19 -2.30
C GLY A 36 -2.60 16.23 -1.93
N GLU A 37 -2.58 17.42 -2.52
CA GLU A 37 -3.49 18.52 -2.18
C GLU A 37 -4.93 18.19 -2.62
N ALA A 38 -5.10 17.69 -3.85
CA ALA A 38 -6.40 17.26 -4.37
C ALA A 38 -7.02 16.09 -3.58
N LEU A 39 -6.21 15.25 -2.92
CA LEU A 39 -6.71 14.14 -2.08
C LEU A 39 -7.31 14.63 -0.76
N THR A 40 -6.84 15.79 -0.28
CA THR A 40 -7.23 16.34 1.02
C THR A 40 -8.13 17.56 0.90
N GLU A 41 -8.45 17.98 -0.32
CA GLU A 41 -9.33 19.10 -0.65
C GLU A 41 -10.69 18.95 0.05
N GLY A 42 -11.11 19.99 0.78
CA GLY A 42 -12.38 20.01 1.52
C GLY A 42 -12.44 19.09 2.75
N THR A 43 -11.34 18.42 3.12
CA THR A 43 -11.32 17.50 4.26
C THR A 43 -10.90 18.25 5.54
N ASN A 44 -11.72 18.15 6.60
CA ASN A 44 -11.38 18.65 7.94
C ASN A 44 -9.98 18.15 8.39
N PRO A 45 -9.11 19.01 8.97
CA PRO A 45 -7.78 18.63 9.48
C PRO A 45 -7.74 17.37 10.38
N ARG A 46 -8.72 17.19 11.28
CA ARG A 46 -8.81 16.01 12.15
C ARG A 46 -9.13 14.76 11.34
N SER A 47 -10.12 14.83 10.44
CA SER A 47 -10.47 13.72 9.54
C SER A 47 -9.32 13.36 8.61
N LYS A 48 -8.60 14.36 8.10
CA LYS A 48 -7.40 14.19 7.28
C LYS A 48 -6.36 13.32 8.00
N LYS A 49 -6.00 13.66 9.25
CA LYS A 49 -5.04 12.86 10.04
C LYS A 49 -5.54 11.44 10.32
N VAL A 50 -6.81 11.27 10.67
CA VAL A 50 -7.42 9.95 10.93
C VAL A 50 -7.36 9.06 9.69
N ILE A 51 -7.74 9.59 8.53
CA ILE A 51 -7.66 8.88 7.24
C ILE A 51 -6.20 8.52 6.93
N GLY A 52 -5.27 9.45 7.18
CA GLY A 52 -3.84 9.23 6.99
C GLY A 52 -3.29 8.06 7.80
N TYR A 53 -3.51 8.05 9.12
CA TYR A 53 -3.05 6.96 9.99
C TYR A 53 -3.72 5.62 9.67
N TRP A 54 -5.01 5.64 9.32
CA TRP A 54 -5.70 4.44 8.86
C TRP A 54 -5.02 3.83 7.61
N LEU A 55 -4.71 4.63 6.60
CA LEU A 55 -4.03 4.16 5.39
C LEU A 55 -2.58 3.71 5.66
N LEU A 56 -1.87 4.39 6.58
CA LEU A 56 -0.55 3.93 7.02
C LEU A 56 -0.64 2.58 7.75
N GLY A 57 -1.68 2.38 8.57
CA GLY A 57 -1.99 1.08 9.17
C GLY A 57 -2.22 0.00 8.11
N CYS A 58 -3.05 0.29 7.09
CA CYS A 58 -3.24 -0.61 5.96
C CYS A 58 -1.93 -0.92 5.22
N ALA A 59 -1.08 0.08 4.99
CA ALA A 59 0.24 -0.11 4.37
C ALA A 59 1.13 -1.04 5.22
N GLY A 60 1.17 -0.83 6.53
CA GLY A 60 1.90 -1.70 7.46
C GLY A 60 1.39 -3.14 7.44
N MET A 61 0.07 -3.34 7.36
CA MET A 61 -0.51 -4.68 7.24
C MET A 61 -0.16 -5.34 5.90
N VAL A 62 -0.19 -4.60 4.78
CA VAL A 62 0.23 -5.15 3.47
C VAL A 62 1.71 -5.54 3.48
N TYR A 63 2.57 -4.72 4.07
CA TYR A 63 3.98 -5.09 4.28
C TYR A 63 4.12 -6.38 5.09
N GLY A 64 3.37 -6.50 6.19
CA GLY A 64 3.31 -7.73 6.98
C GLY A 64 2.83 -8.94 6.16
N ALA A 65 1.83 -8.75 5.30
CA ALA A 65 1.35 -9.81 4.40
C ALA A 65 2.45 -10.28 3.44
N VAL A 66 3.22 -9.35 2.86
CA VAL A 66 4.35 -9.66 1.98
C VAL A 66 5.44 -10.44 2.73
N ALA A 67 5.75 -10.05 3.97
CA ALA A 67 6.72 -10.75 4.80
C ALA A 67 6.26 -12.18 5.15
N ILE A 68 5.01 -12.33 5.61
CA ILE A 68 4.41 -13.64 5.94
C ILE A 68 4.32 -14.51 4.68
N GLY A 69 3.91 -13.95 3.54
CA GLY A 69 3.82 -14.67 2.26
C GLY A 69 5.20 -15.08 1.73
N GLY A 70 6.20 -14.23 1.87
CA GLY A 70 7.59 -14.55 1.57
C GLY A 70 8.10 -15.71 2.41
N LEU A 71 7.83 -15.69 3.72
CA LEU A 71 8.18 -16.80 4.60
C LEU A 71 7.42 -18.08 4.25
N THR A 72 6.13 -17.99 3.94
CA THR A 72 5.29 -19.11 3.47
C THR A 72 5.87 -19.74 2.20
N ARG A 73 6.42 -18.93 1.30
CA ARG A 73 7.08 -19.42 0.09
C ARG A 73 8.43 -20.08 0.39
N LEU A 74 9.22 -19.51 1.29
CA LEU A 74 10.54 -20.03 1.68
C LEU A 74 10.44 -21.34 2.46
N THR A 75 9.39 -21.52 3.27
CA THR A 75 9.08 -22.77 3.97
C THR A 75 8.29 -23.76 3.10
N GLU A 76 8.09 -23.43 1.82
CA GLU A 76 7.30 -24.20 0.86
C GLU A 76 5.91 -24.59 1.39
N SER A 77 5.27 -23.73 2.18
CA SER A 77 3.98 -24.00 2.81
C SER A 77 2.78 -23.55 1.97
N GLY A 78 2.99 -22.99 0.78
CA GLY A 78 1.94 -22.32 -0.01
C GLY A 78 0.85 -23.21 -0.61
N LEU A 79 0.93 -24.54 -0.47
CA LEU A 79 -0.06 -25.53 -0.94
C LEU A 79 -0.49 -26.51 0.17
N SER A 80 -0.16 -26.21 1.42
CA SER A 80 -0.52 -27.01 2.60
C SER A 80 -2.01 -26.99 2.95
N MET A 81 -2.73 -25.95 2.55
CA MET A 81 -4.15 -25.75 2.80
C MET A 81 -4.95 -25.81 1.50
N VAL A 82 -5.46 -27.00 1.22
CA VAL A 82 -6.12 -27.37 -0.04
C VAL A 82 -7.40 -26.57 -0.28
N ASN A 83 -8.22 -26.39 0.75
CA ASN A 83 -9.52 -25.76 0.61
C ASN A 83 -9.38 -24.24 0.58
N TRP A 84 -9.61 -23.63 -0.59
CA TRP A 84 -9.77 -22.19 -0.70
C TRP A 84 -11.25 -21.83 -0.58
N ASP A 85 -11.75 -21.76 0.66
CA ASP A 85 -13.06 -21.20 0.95
C ASP A 85 -12.94 -19.79 1.51
N LEU A 86 -13.83 -18.88 1.09
CA LEU A 86 -13.82 -17.51 1.59
C LEU A 86 -14.17 -17.44 3.09
N PHE A 87 -15.11 -18.29 3.54
CA PHE A 87 -15.66 -18.27 4.91
C PHE A 87 -15.51 -19.59 5.67
N LYS A 88 -15.62 -20.75 5.02
CA LYS A 88 -15.66 -22.06 5.73
C LYS A 88 -14.33 -22.44 6.39
N THR A 89 -13.20 -22.05 5.80
CA THR A 89 -11.86 -22.34 6.33
C THR A 89 -11.35 -21.30 7.32
N MET A 90 -12.21 -20.42 7.84
CA MET A 90 -11.82 -19.51 8.93
C MET A 90 -11.54 -20.25 10.23
N LYS A 91 -12.12 -21.44 10.43
CA LYS A 91 -11.94 -22.24 11.65
C LYS A 91 -10.72 -23.18 11.50
N PRO A 92 -9.64 -23.01 12.29
CA PRO A 92 -8.53 -23.94 12.28
C PRO A 92 -8.85 -25.23 13.05
N PRO A 93 -8.12 -26.33 12.82
CA PRO A 93 -8.23 -27.54 13.62
C PRO A 93 -7.84 -27.28 15.07
N PHE A 94 -8.70 -27.66 16.03
CA PHE A 94 -8.47 -27.39 17.47
C PHE A 94 -8.07 -28.62 18.27
N ASN A 95 -8.36 -29.82 17.77
CA ASN A 95 -8.06 -31.08 18.47
C ASN A 95 -7.24 -32.02 17.60
N ASN A 96 -6.62 -33.03 18.22
CA ASN A 96 -5.75 -33.97 17.52
C ASN A 96 -6.47 -34.73 16.40
N LYS A 97 -7.75 -35.07 16.58
CA LYS A 97 -8.54 -35.78 15.57
C LYS A 97 -8.69 -34.94 14.29
N GLU A 98 -9.09 -33.67 14.43
CA GLU A 98 -9.22 -32.73 13.31
C GLU A 98 -7.87 -32.51 12.60
N TRP A 99 -6.78 -32.41 13.36
CA TRP A 99 -5.43 -32.30 12.80
C TRP A 99 -5.02 -33.54 12.01
N THR A 100 -5.33 -34.74 12.52
CA THR A 100 -5.08 -35.99 11.80
C THR A 100 -5.92 -36.06 10.53
N GLU A 101 -7.19 -35.68 10.57
CA GLU A 101 -8.07 -35.67 9.38
C GLU A 101 -7.57 -34.72 8.28
N GLU A 102 -7.15 -33.50 8.63
CA GLU A 102 -6.54 -32.57 7.67
C GLU A 102 -5.19 -33.09 7.15
N PHE A 103 -4.40 -33.74 8.00
CA PHE A 103 -3.14 -34.32 7.58
C PHE A 103 -3.36 -35.48 6.59
N GLU A 104 -4.29 -36.38 6.86
CA GLU A 104 -4.66 -37.47 5.93
C GLU A 104 -5.13 -36.92 4.57
N LYS A 105 -5.89 -35.81 4.56
CA LYS A 105 -6.23 -35.13 3.30
C LYS A 105 -4.98 -34.63 2.60
N TYR A 106 -4.06 -33.97 3.32
CA TYR A 106 -2.80 -33.48 2.75
C TYR A 106 -1.96 -34.59 2.11
N LYS A 107 -1.93 -35.80 2.70
CA LYS A 107 -1.21 -36.96 2.14
C LYS A 107 -1.66 -37.38 0.75
N LEU A 108 -2.91 -37.09 0.39
CA LEU A 108 -3.46 -37.40 -0.94
C LEU A 108 -2.90 -36.49 -2.03
N TYR A 109 -2.29 -35.35 -1.67
CA TYR A 109 -1.82 -34.36 -2.64
C TYR A 109 -0.42 -34.67 -3.20
N PRO A 110 -0.16 -34.28 -4.45
CA PRO A 110 1.15 -34.48 -5.08
C PRO A 110 2.31 -33.82 -4.30
N GLU A 111 2.07 -32.71 -3.58
CA GLU A 111 3.11 -32.00 -2.84
C GLU A 111 3.67 -32.85 -1.69
N TYR A 112 2.81 -33.59 -0.99
CA TYR A 112 3.22 -34.53 0.06
C TYR A 112 4.15 -35.61 -0.50
N LYS A 113 3.79 -36.18 -1.66
CA LYS A 113 4.59 -37.21 -2.33
C LYS A 113 5.93 -36.67 -2.82
N PHE A 114 5.96 -35.43 -3.30
CA PHE A 114 7.18 -34.78 -3.78
C PHE A 114 8.18 -34.45 -2.66
N LYS A 115 7.72 -34.08 -1.47
CA LYS A 115 8.57 -33.77 -0.31
C LYS A 115 9.13 -35.01 0.43
N GLY A 116 8.97 -36.22 -0.14
CA GLY A 116 9.39 -37.46 0.52
C GLY A 116 8.41 -37.91 1.60
N GLY A 117 7.10 -37.93 1.28
CA GLY A 117 5.95 -38.17 2.16
C GLY A 117 5.92 -39.45 3.01
N GLU A 118 7.02 -40.12 3.28
CA GLU A 118 7.12 -41.15 4.32
C GLU A 118 7.74 -40.61 5.62
N GLU A 119 8.44 -39.46 5.56
CA GLU A 119 9.14 -38.90 6.74
C GLU A 119 8.45 -37.71 7.41
N MET A 120 7.43 -37.09 6.80
CA MET A 120 6.84 -35.87 7.36
C MET A 120 5.96 -36.17 8.58
N THR A 121 6.31 -35.54 9.69
CA THR A 121 5.61 -35.64 10.98
C THR A 121 4.37 -34.73 11.03
N LEU A 122 3.43 -35.05 11.92
CA LEU A 122 2.26 -34.20 12.18
C LEU A 122 2.66 -32.79 12.66
N SER A 123 3.78 -32.65 13.36
CA SER A 123 4.32 -31.35 13.80
C SER A 123 4.77 -30.48 12.64
N GLU A 124 5.45 -31.06 11.65
CA GLU A 124 5.88 -30.32 10.45
C GLU A 124 4.69 -29.91 9.61
N PHE A 125 3.69 -30.80 9.47
CA PHE A 125 2.42 -30.46 8.82
C PHE A 125 1.71 -29.29 9.51
N LYS A 126 1.61 -29.32 10.84
CA LYS A 126 1.01 -28.21 11.63
C LYS A 126 1.72 -26.89 11.38
N PHE A 127 3.05 -26.89 11.28
CA PHE A 127 3.83 -25.69 11.01
C PHE A 127 3.50 -25.11 9.63
N ILE A 128 3.62 -25.90 8.56
CA ILE A 128 3.35 -25.42 7.20
C ILE A 128 1.89 -24.94 7.06
N TRP A 129 0.94 -25.71 7.60
CA TRP A 129 -0.48 -25.36 7.58
C TRP A 129 -0.75 -24.05 8.30
N THR A 130 -0.12 -23.82 9.45
CA THR A 130 -0.30 -22.60 10.25
C THR A 130 0.22 -21.36 9.52
N MET A 131 1.33 -21.46 8.81
CA MET A 131 1.89 -20.34 8.05
C MET A 131 0.95 -19.92 6.92
N GLU A 132 0.42 -20.89 6.18
CA GLU A 132 -0.51 -20.61 5.11
C GLU A 132 -1.85 -20.06 5.65
N TYR A 133 -2.36 -20.66 6.73
CA TYR A 133 -3.56 -20.16 7.43
C TYR A 133 -3.37 -18.72 7.89
N LEU A 134 -2.24 -18.41 8.53
CA LEU A 134 -1.91 -17.06 8.99
C LEU A 134 -1.89 -16.07 7.82
N HIS A 135 -1.22 -16.42 6.72
CA HIS A 135 -1.18 -15.57 5.52
C HIS A 135 -2.59 -15.29 4.97
N ARG A 136 -3.42 -16.33 4.86
CA ARG A 136 -4.81 -16.22 4.35
C ARG A 136 -5.70 -15.40 5.30
N MET A 137 -5.58 -15.59 6.61
CA MET A 137 -6.36 -14.80 7.59
C MET A 137 -5.90 -13.35 7.64
N TRP A 138 -4.60 -13.11 7.52
CA TRP A 138 -4.04 -11.77 7.45
C TRP A 138 -4.56 -11.01 6.22
N GLY A 139 -4.63 -11.66 5.06
CA GLY A 139 -5.25 -11.09 3.86
C GLY A 139 -6.72 -10.69 4.07
N ARG A 140 -7.52 -11.54 4.74
CA ARG A 140 -8.92 -11.21 5.10
C ARG A 140 -8.99 -10.04 6.07
N ALA A 141 -8.12 -9.99 7.08
CA ALA A 141 -8.05 -8.89 8.03
C ALA A 141 -7.75 -7.56 7.35
N ILE A 142 -6.83 -7.52 6.37
CA ILE A 142 -6.59 -6.33 5.53
C ILE A 142 -7.87 -5.92 4.79
N GLY A 143 -8.57 -6.89 4.21
CA GLY A 143 -9.89 -6.71 3.60
C GLY A 143 -10.85 -5.93 4.50
N ILE A 144 -11.02 -6.38 5.74
CA ILE A 144 -11.94 -5.78 6.72
C ILE A 144 -11.45 -4.40 7.16
N VAL A 145 -10.18 -4.29 7.54
CA VAL A 145 -9.57 -3.05 8.05
C VAL A 145 -9.55 -1.96 6.97
N PHE A 146 -9.48 -2.32 5.70
CA PHE A 146 -9.64 -1.37 4.61
C PHE A 146 -11.11 -1.09 4.28
N LEU A 147 -11.92 -2.11 3.98
CA LEU A 147 -13.25 -1.93 3.41
C LEU A 147 -14.21 -1.25 4.40
N LEU A 148 -14.19 -1.60 5.69
CA LEU A 148 -15.14 -1.03 6.66
C LEU A 148 -14.92 0.47 6.89
N PRO A 149 -13.71 0.96 7.22
CA PRO A 149 -13.49 2.39 7.36
C PRO A 149 -13.62 3.13 6.03
N CYS A 150 -13.24 2.51 4.90
CA CYS A 150 -13.43 3.10 3.58
C CYS A 150 -14.91 3.37 3.30
N ALA A 151 -15.78 2.37 3.49
CA ALA A 151 -17.23 2.52 3.31
C ALA A 151 -17.80 3.58 4.25
N TYR A 152 -17.38 3.58 5.52
CA TYR A 152 -17.81 4.58 6.50
C TYR A 152 -17.42 6.01 6.09
N PHE A 153 -16.16 6.24 5.72
CA PHE A 153 -15.70 7.57 5.30
C PHE A 153 -16.35 8.03 3.99
N TRP A 154 -16.60 7.10 3.08
CA TRP A 154 -17.31 7.38 1.83
C TRP A 154 -18.75 7.81 2.08
N ALA A 155 -19.49 7.05 2.91
CA ALA A 155 -20.87 7.35 3.27
C ALA A 155 -21.01 8.67 4.04
N LYS A 156 -20.03 9.01 4.88
CA LYS A 156 -19.96 10.30 5.60
C LYS A 156 -19.44 11.47 4.76
N GLY A 157 -19.19 11.28 3.46
CA GLY A 157 -18.72 12.35 2.58
C GLY A 157 -17.35 12.90 2.94
N ARG A 158 -16.50 12.11 3.63
CA ARG A 158 -15.18 12.56 4.10
C ARG A 158 -14.06 12.44 3.06
N PHE A 159 -14.40 12.08 1.83
CA PHE A 159 -13.47 11.95 0.71
C PHE A 159 -13.73 13.01 -0.35
N SER A 160 -12.65 13.66 -0.79
CA SER A 160 -12.66 14.47 -2.01
C SER A 160 -12.96 13.59 -3.25
N PRO A 161 -13.38 14.16 -4.38
CA PRO A 161 -13.60 13.40 -5.62
C PRO A 161 -12.35 12.62 -6.09
N ALA A 162 -11.15 13.20 -5.91
CA ALA A 162 -9.89 12.52 -6.22
C ALA A 162 -9.64 11.34 -5.27
N MET A 163 -9.93 11.53 -3.98
CA MET A 163 -9.78 10.48 -2.97
C MET A 163 -10.74 9.30 -3.22
N LYS A 164 -11.99 9.55 -3.63
CA LYS A 164 -12.95 8.50 -4.00
C LYS A 164 -12.42 7.61 -5.13
N LYS A 165 -11.92 8.21 -6.22
CA LYS A 165 -11.31 7.46 -7.33
C LYS A 165 -10.13 6.60 -6.86
N ARG A 166 -9.29 7.16 -5.98
CA ARG A 166 -8.12 6.46 -5.43
C ARG A 166 -8.51 5.30 -4.52
N MET A 167 -9.54 5.47 -3.69
CA MET A 167 -10.08 4.42 -2.83
C MET A 167 -10.78 3.32 -3.63
N ALA A 168 -11.47 3.67 -4.73
CA ALA A 168 -12.03 2.69 -5.65
C ALA A 168 -10.93 1.86 -6.33
N LEU A 169 -9.86 2.50 -6.82
CA LEU A 169 -8.70 1.80 -7.37
C LEU A 169 -8.06 0.88 -6.32
N ALA A 170 -7.84 1.37 -5.10
CA ALA A 170 -7.27 0.58 -4.02
C ALA A 170 -8.12 -0.64 -3.65
N GLY A 171 -9.45 -0.45 -3.56
CA GLY A 171 -10.40 -1.54 -3.33
C GLY A 171 -10.40 -2.55 -4.46
N GLY A 172 -10.37 -2.09 -5.72
CA GLY A 172 -10.24 -2.97 -6.89
C GLY A 172 -8.95 -3.79 -6.86
N LEU A 173 -7.81 -3.16 -6.54
CA LEU A 173 -6.53 -3.85 -6.38
C LEU A 173 -6.56 -4.88 -5.24
N LEU A 174 -7.21 -4.56 -4.11
CA LEU A 174 -7.35 -5.49 -2.98
C LEU A 174 -8.23 -6.71 -3.33
N ILE A 175 -9.30 -6.51 -4.08
CA ILE A 175 -10.14 -7.61 -4.58
C ILE A 175 -9.36 -8.45 -5.59
N ALA A 176 -8.65 -7.81 -6.52
CA ALA A 176 -7.79 -8.49 -7.48
C ALA A 176 -6.69 -9.31 -6.78
N GLN A 177 -6.11 -8.80 -5.70
CA GLN A 177 -5.16 -9.53 -4.85
C GLN A 177 -5.74 -10.85 -4.35
N GLY A 178 -6.95 -10.82 -3.77
CA GLY A 178 -7.65 -12.04 -3.34
C GLY A 178 -7.93 -13.01 -4.49
N GLY A 179 -8.35 -12.48 -5.64
CA GLY A 179 -8.61 -13.27 -6.85
C GLY A 179 -7.36 -13.95 -7.41
N ILE A 180 -6.22 -13.26 -7.45
CA ILE A 180 -4.93 -13.85 -7.87
C ILE A 180 -4.44 -14.87 -6.84
N GLY A 181 -4.59 -14.59 -5.54
CA GLY A 181 -4.23 -15.54 -4.49
C GLY A 181 -5.03 -16.85 -4.61
N TRP A 182 -6.32 -16.77 -4.91
CA TRP A 182 -7.14 -17.95 -5.24
C TRP A 182 -6.62 -18.68 -6.49
N TRP A 183 -6.34 -17.95 -7.56
CA TRP A 183 -5.87 -18.51 -8.82
C TRP A 183 -4.53 -19.25 -8.67
N MET A 184 -3.61 -18.70 -7.87
CA MET A 184 -2.33 -19.33 -7.53
C MET A 184 -2.55 -20.70 -6.87
N VAL A 185 -3.39 -20.76 -5.84
CA VAL A 185 -3.69 -22.01 -5.11
C VAL A 185 -4.38 -23.03 -6.01
N LYS A 186 -5.45 -22.63 -6.71
CA LYS A 186 -6.21 -23.53 -7.58
C LYS A 186 -5.31 -24.20 -8.61
N SER A 187 -4.41 -23.43 -9.22
CA SER A 187 -3.51 -23.94 -10.25
C SER A 187 -2.30 -24.72 -9.76
N GLY A 188 -1.88 -24.49 -8.51
CA GLY A 188 -0.84 -25.33 -7.90
C GLY A 188 -1.34 -26.74 -7.60
N LEU A 189 -2.66 -26.89 -7.45
CA LEU A 189 -3.34 -28.17 -7.19
C LEU A 189 -3.76 -28.92 -8.48
N ASP A 190 -3.77 -28.25 -9.64
CA ASP A 190 -4.16 -28.85 -10.92
C ASP A 190 -2.91 -29.36 -11.68
N PRO A 191 -2.78 -30.68 -11.91
CA PRO A 191 -1.64 -31.26 -12.63
C PRO A 191 -1.48 -30.76 -14.06
N SER A 192 -2.53 -30.21 -14.69
CA SER A 192 -2.50 -29.70 -16.07
C SER A 192 -2.08 -28.23 -16.19
N GLU A 193 -2.12 -27.48 -15.08
CA GLU A 193 -1.80 -26.05 -15.03
C GLU A 193 -0.55 -25.71 -14.18
N ASN A 194 0.04 -26.70 -13.51
CA ASN A 194 1.25 -26.52 -12.74
C ASN A 194 2.46 -26.21 -13.66
N SER A 195 3.47 -25.51 -13.15
CA SER A 195 4.52 -24.95 -14.03
C SER A 195 5.48 -26.00 -14.61
N ASN A 196 5.36 -27.26 -14.23
CA ASN A 196 6.10 -28.43 -14.71
C ASN A 196 5.30 -29.67 -14.32
N ASN A 197 4.95 -30.54 -15.28
CA ASN A 197 4.14 -31.75 -15.09
C ASN A 197 4.61 -32.70 -13.96
N ASP A 198 5.83 -32.51 -13.45
CA ASP A 198 6.44 -33.34 -12.40
C ASP A 198 6.49 -32.69 -11.00
N VAL A 199 6.26 -31.36 -10.86
CA VAL A 199 6.34 -30.69 -9.55
C VAL A 199 5.16 -29.75 -9.29
N PRO A 200 4.30 -30.05 -8.29
CA PRO A 200 3.17 -29.19 -7.89
C PRO A 200 3.70 -27.91 -7.22
N ARG A 201 3.98 -26.88 -8.02
CA ARG A 201 4.39 -25.56 -7.55
C ARG A 201 3.63 -24.48 -8.29
N VAL A 202 3.31 -23.41 -7.56
CA VAL A 202 2.73 -22.20 -8.14
C VAL A 202 3.72 -21.62 -9.16
N SER A 203 3.24 -21.36 -10.37
CA SER A 203 4.05 -20.75 -11.43
C SER A 203 4.65 -19.41 -10.98
N GLN A 204 5.93 -19.20 -11.29
CA GLN A 204 6.69 -18.00 -10.91
C GLN A 204 6.04 -16.72 -11.45
N TYR A 205 5.39 -16.78 -12.61
CA TYR A 205 4.65 -15.65 -13.18
C TYR A 205 3.43 -15.28 -12.33
N ARG A 206 2.71 -16.25 -11.76
CA ARG A 206 1.54 -15.99 -10.89
C ARG A 206 1.98 -15.38 -9.57
N LEU A 207 3.07 -15.91 -9.00
CA LEU A 207 3.71 -15.37 -7.79
C LEU A 207 4.20 -13.93 -8.00
N ALA A 208 4.91 -13.67 -9.09
CA ALA A 208 5.41 -12.34 -9.43
C ALA A 208 4.26 -11.34 -9.65
N THR A 209 3.17 -11.77 -10.31
CA THR A 209 1.98 -10.93 -10.50
C THR A 209 1.33 -10.57 -9.17
N HIS A 210 1.17 -11.56 -8.28
CA HIS A 210 0.61 -11.35 -6.95
C HIS A 210 1.48 -10.40 -6.12
N LEU A 211 2.79 -10.63 -6.06
CA LEU A 211 3.72 -9.76 -5.34
C LEU A 211 3.77 -8.34 -5.93
N GLY A 212 3.81 -8.22 -7.25
CA GLY A 212 3.84 -6.93 -7.95
C GLY A 212 2.61 -6.08 -7.65
N LEU A 213 1.41 -6.67 -7.72
CA LEU A 213 0.18 -5.99 -7.33
C LEU A 213 0.16 -5.63 -5.83
N ALA A 214 0.77 -6.45 -4.96
CA ALA A 214 0.86 -6.16 -3.53
C ALA A 214 1.75 -4.94 -3.27
N PHE A 215 2.86 -4.80 -4.00
CA PHE A 215 3.70 -3.61 -3.93
C PHE A 215 3.02 -2.35 -4.48
N ILE A 216 2.22 -2.48 -5.54
CA ILE A 216 1.40 -1.36 -6.05
C ILE A 216 0.39 -0.91 -5.00
N LEU A 217 -0.32 -1.86 -4.37
CA LEU A 217 -1.29 -1.57 -3.32
C LEU A 217 -0.63 -0.94 -2.09
N TYR A 218 0.49 -1.51 -1.63
CA TYR A 218 1.31 -0.97 -0.55
C TYR A 218 1.73 0.47 -0.82
N SER A 219 2.30 0.72 -2.01
CA SER A 219 2.77 2.05 -2.42
C SER A 219 1.62 3.05 -2.46
N LEU A 220 0.44 2.62 -2.94
CA LEU A 220 -0.76 3.45 -2.98
C LEU A 220 -1.23 3.82 -1.57
N TYR A 221 -1.31 2.87 -0.63
CA TYR A 221 -1.67 3.15 0.75
C TYR A 221 -0.65 4.04 1.46
N LEU A 222 0.64 3.71 1.34
CA LEU A 222 1.71 4.47 1.97
C LEU A 222 1.75 5.90 1.45
N TRP A 223 1.76 6.09 0.13
CA TRP A 223 1.80 7.42 -0.48
C TRP A 223 0.57 8.26 -0.09
N THR A 224 -0.61 7.65 -0.11
CA THR A 224 -1.85 8.35 0.24
C THR A 224 -1.88 8.69 1.73
N GLY A 225 -1.48 7.76 2.61
CA GLY A 225 -1.39 7.98 4.05
C GLY A 225 -0.41 9.10 4.40
N LEU A 226 0.79 9.07 3.82
CA LEU A 226 1.79 10.14 3.99
C LEU A 226 1.28 11.50 3.49
N SER A 227 0.60 11.54 2.34
CA SER A 227 0.01 12.79 1.81
C SER A 227 -1.05 13.39 2.74
N HIS A 228 -1.68 12.57 3.60
CA HIS A 228 -2.67 13.03 4.58
C HIS A 228 -2.01 13.48 5.89
N VAL A 229 -0.93 12.82 6.31
CA VAL A 229 -0.23 13.14 7.57
C VAL A 229 0.74 14.31 7.40
N LEU A 230 1.48 14.33 6.30
CA LEU A 230 2.47 15.35 5.99
C LEU A 230 1.79 16.58 5.39
N THR A 231 2.07 17.74 5.98
CA THR A 231 1.74 19.03 5.38
C THR A 231 2.94 19.49 4.56
N PRO A 232 2.77 19.80 3.25
CA PRO A 232 3.83 20.47 2.50
C PRO A 232 4.20 21.76 3.22
N HIS A 233 5.47 21.91 3.58
CA HIS A 233 5.97 23.22 3.97
C HIS A 233 6.13 24.04 2.70
N ASP A 234 5.27 25.02 2.50
CA ASP A 234 5.43 26.00 1.43
C ASP A 234 6.73 26.79 1.67
N VAL A 235 7.81 26.36 1.02
CA VAL A 235 9.10 27.08 1.00
C VAL A 235 8.97 28.45 0.33
N THR A 236 7.93 28.66 -0.47
CA THR A 236 7.60 29.93 -1.15
C THR A 236 7.21 31.04 -0.18
N ALA A 237 6.65 30.74 0.99
CA ALA A 237 6.26 31.76 1.97
C ALA A 237 7.45 32.49 2.61
N LYS A 238 8.63 31.85 2.67
CA LYS A 238 9.86 32.47 3.21
C LYS A 238 10.56 33.39 2.22
N ALA A 239 10.39 33.17 0.91
CA ALA A 239 11.04 34.01 -0.11
C ALA A 239 10.51 35.45 -0.12
N SER A 240 9.26 35.67 0.30
CA SER A 240 8.66 37.01 0.40
C SER A 240 9.17 37.82 1.59
N PHE A 241 9.75 37.18 2.60
CA PHE A 241 10.26 37.86 3.81
C PHE A 241 11.72 38.32 3.66
N PHE A 242 12.47 37.75 2.70
CA PHE A 242 13.90 38.07 2.51
C PHE A 242 14.15 39.11 1.40
N LEU A 243 13.09 39.66 0.79
CA LEU A 243 13.15 40.68 -0.26
C LEU A 243 12.64 42.07 0.21
N LEU A 244 12.76 42.37 1.50
CA LEU A 244 12.52 43.71 2.08
C LEU A 244 13.82 44.22 2.72
#